data_AF-A0A9E0V7G0-F1
#
_entry.id   AF-A0A9E0V7G0-F1
#
_cell.length_a   1.000
_cell.length_b   1.000
_cell.length_c   1.000
_cell.angle_alpha   90.00
_cell.angle_beta   90.00
_cell.angle_gamma   90.00
#
_symmetry.space_group_name_H-M   'P 1'
#
loop_
_entity.id
_entity.type
_entity.pdbx_description
1 polymer ?
#
loop_
_entity_poly.entity_id
_entity_poly.type
_entity_poly.pdbx_seq_one_letter_code
_entity_poly.pdbx_strand_id
1 'polypeptide(L)'
;MNRRWLLCACLIAAFVQIGFAQKDYRAEFNVLFEKEDYAGQAKLLEAWEKAKPDDPELYVAYFNHFINKGRQEFLTMSADRPPGDSLKMTKADDPKTVFYLGSQVSFRREEFDRALVYIDRGIAKFPNRLDMRFGKTYALGQIEDYRRFTDEIVKTLEYSGVNRNAWLWMEDKPVENPKKFMLSSIQDYVAQLFDAEGDYGAFIRTIAETVLKFYPDSVENLSNLGVSYMIQNDFDRALPPLLKAEKLAPTDYIVLANIAFCYFKRGINRTPSSITKRSSNTGTTTPGRRRGRN
;
A
#
# COMPACT_ATOMS: atom_id res chain seq x y z
N MET A 1 -26.70 -72.96 58.18
CA MET A 1 -25.24 -73.11 58.31
C MET A 1 -24.60 -72.59 57.02
N ASN A 2 -23.85 -71.47 57.08
CA ASN A 2 -22.88 -70.92 56.10
C ASN A 2 -23.39 -70.51 54.69
N ARG A 3 -22.88 -69.50 53.96
CA ARG A 3 -21.99 -68.34 54.17
C ARG A 3 -21.97 -67.57 52.81
N ARG A 4 -22.16 -66.25 52.86
CA ARG A 4 -21.33 -65.17 52.24
C ARG A 4 -20.95 -65.16 50.74
N TRP A 5 -21.34 -64.04 50.09
CA TRP A 5 -20.55 -63.08 49.26
C TRP A 5 -19.54 -63.54 48.20
N LEU A 6 -19.69 -63.00 46.97
CA LEU A 6 -18.65 -62.54 46.02
C LEU A 6 -19.35 -61.57 45.03
N LEU A 7 -19.39 -60.25 45.27
CA LEU A 7 -18.43 -59.24 44.77
C LEU A 7 -17.87 -59.54 43.37
N CYS A 8 -18.55 -59.05 42.33
CA CYS A 8 -17.91 -58.74 41.04
C CYS A 8 -17.63 -57.23 41.03
N ALA A 9 -16.34 -56.89 41.15
CA ALA A 9 -15.83 -55.54 41.08
C ALA A 9 -15.03 -55.36 39.77
N CYS A 10 -15.14 -54.15 39.21
CA CYS A 10 -14.23 -53.50 38.26
C CYS A 10 -14.26 -54.06 36.81
N LEU A 11 -14.26 -53.28 35.74
CA LEU A 11 -13.65 -51.97 35.49
C LEU A 11 -14.54 -51.16 34.51
N ILE A 12 -15.10 -50.05 34.97
CA ILE A 12 -15.47 -48.96 34.05
C ILE A 12 -14.15 -48.26 33.75
N ALA A 13 -13.62 -48.46 32.54
CA ALA A 13 -12.55 -47.62 32.03
C ALA A 13 -13.13 -46.22 31.81
N ALA A 14 -12.99 -45.37 32.83
CA ALA A 14 -13.15 -43.94 32.66
C ALA A 14 -11.99 -43.46 31.80
N PHE A 15 -12.19 -43.43 30.48
CA PHE A 15 -11.42 -42.57 29.61
C PHE A 15 -11.72 -41.14 30.05
N VAL A 16 -10.89 -40.62 30.97
CA VAL A 16 -10.77 -39.19 31.15
C VAL A 16 -10.16 -38.69 29.84
N GLN A 17 -11.02 -38.29 28.90
CA GLN A 17 -10.61 -37.35 27.87
C GLN A 17 -10.23 -36.07 28.61
N ILE A 18 -8.95 -35.98 29.00
CA ILE A 18 -8.34 -34.69 29.29
C ILE A 18 -8.36 -33.99 27.94
N GLY A 19 -9.41 -33.20 27.71
CA GLY A 19 -9.40 -32.19 26.67
C GLY A 19 -8.24 -31.28 27.02
N PHE A 20 -7.09 -31.52 26.40
CA PHE A 20 -6.03 -30.53 26.37
C PHE A 20 -6.64 -29.33 25.67
N ALA A 21 -7.09 -28.33 26.42
CA ALA A 21 -7.36 -27.02 25.87
C ALA A 21 -6.07 -26.63 25.15
N GLN A 22 -6.10 -26.63 23.83
CA GLN A 22 -4.92 -26.33 23.03
C GLN A 22 -4.48 -24.93 23.42
N LYS A 23 -3.20 -24.79 23.82
CA LYS A 23 -2.67 -23.49 24.23
C LYS A 23 -2.87 -22.49 23.07
N ASP A 24 -3.65 -21.44 23.34
CA ASP A 24 -3.92 -20.37 22.39
C ASP A 24 -2.88 -19.25 22.58
N TYR A 25 -1.73 -19.47 21.96
CA TYR A 25 -0.62 -18.52 22.02
C TYR A 25 -0.99 -17.14 21.47
N ARG A 26 -1.89 -17.06 20.49
CA ARG A 26 -2.31 -15.79 19.92
C ARG A 26 -3.15 -15.00 20.92
N ALA A 27 -4.11 -15.64 21.57
CA ALA A 27 -4.91 -14.99 22.61
C ALA A 27 -4.03 -14.50 23.78
N GLU A 28 -3.08 -15.33 24.24
CA GLU A 28 -2.11 -14.91 25.26
C GLU A 28 -1.23 -13.75 24.79
N PHE A 29 -0.79 -13.78 23.53
CA PHE A 29 0.00 -12.70 22.94
C PHE A 29 -0.77 -11.39 22.91
N ASN A 30 -2.03 -11.41 22.49
CA ASN A 30 -2.88 -10.21 22.44
C ASN A 30 -3.04 -9.57 23.82
N VAL A 31 -3.24 -10.38 24.87
CA VAL A 31 -3.31 -9.86 26.26
C VAL A 31 -2.01 -9.19 26.70
N LEU A 32 -0.85 -9.75 26.32
CA LEU A 32 0.45 -9.15 26.63
C LEU A 32 0.76 -7.94 25.75
N PHE A 33 0.25 -7.92 24.52
CA PHE A 33 0.35 -6.84 23.57
C PHE A 33 -0.40 -5.60 24.05
N GLU A 34 -1.66 -5.75 24.48
CA GLU A 34 -2.47 -4.66 25.04
C GLU A 34 -1.86 -4.04 26.30
N LYS A 35 -1.12 -4.83 27.09
CA LYS A 35 -0.42 -4.37 28.30
C LYS A 35 0.95 -3.78 28.02
N GLU A 36 1.40 -3.78 26.76
CA GLU A 36 2.76 -3.43 26.37
C GLU A 36 3.85 -4.21 27.15
N ASP A 37 3.54 -5.43 27.59
CA ASP A 37 4.47 -6.29 28.32
C ASP A 37 5.45 -6.96 27.33
N TYR A 38 6.42 -6.19 26.85
CA TYR A 38 7.39 -6.66 25.86
C TYR A 38 8.24 -7.83 26.37
N ALA A 39 8.49 -7.93 27.68
CA ALA A 39 9.24 -9.03 28.26
C ALA A 39 8.41 -10.32 28.28
N GLY A 40 7.14 -10.22 28.65
CA GLY A 40 6.17 -11.32 28.56
C GLY A 40 5.96 -11.78 27.12
N GLN A 41 5.75 -10.84 26.19
CA GLN A 41 5.61 -11.13 24.76
C GLN A 41 6.81 -11.92 24.23
N ALA A 42 8.04 -11.49 24.52
CA ALA A 42 9.25 -12.17 24.07
C ALA A 42 9.33 -13.62 24.59
N LYS A 43 9.05 -13.84 25.88
CA LYS A 43 9.02 -15.20 26.47
C LYS A 43 7.95 -16.08 25.83
N LEU A 44 6.77 -15.52 25.59
CA LEU A 44 5.67 -16.24 24.96
C LEU A 44 6.00 -16.62 23.51
N LEU A 45 6.57 -15.68 22.75
CA LEU A 45 6.96 -15.89 21.36
C LEU A 45 8.03 -16.99 21.23
N GLU A 46 9.05 -17.00 22.08
CA GLU A 46 10.04 -18.09 22.10
C GLU A 46 9.41 -19.46 22.43
N ALA A 47 8.43 -19.48 23.34
CA ALA A 47 7.71 -20.70 23.66
C ALA A 47 6.77 -21.13 22.52
N TRP A 48 6.20 -20.18 21.79
CA TRP A 48 5.34 -20.42 20.64
C TRP A 48 6.15 -20.97 19.46
N GLU A 49 7.29 -20.35 19.13
CA GLU A 49 8.19 -20.81 18.06
C GLU A 49 8.68 -22.24 18.30
N LYS A 50 9.01 -22.60 19.54
CA LYS A 50 9.41 -23.98 19.89
C LYS A 50 8.27 -24.99 19.74
N ALA A 51 7.05 -24.60 20.07
CA ALA A 51 5.90 -25.50 20.07
C ALA A 51 5.23 -25.64 18.70
N LYS A 52 5.16 -24.55 17.93
CA LYS A 52 4.48 -24.45 16.64
C LYS A 52 5.25 -23.52 15.68
N PRO A 53 6.43 -23.94 15.19
CA PRO A 53 7.26 -23.12 14.29
C PRO A 53 6.61 -22.86 12.93
N ASP A 54 5.58 -23.63 12.58
CA ASP A 54 4.84 -23.53 11.32
C ASP A 54 3.47 -22.87 11.50
N ASP A 55 3.27 -22.08 12.56
CA ASP A 55 2.07 -21.28 12.77
C ASP A 55 2.21 -19.93 12.06
N PRO A 56 1.31 -19.54 11.13
CA PRO A 56 1.40 -18.26 10.46
C PRO A 56 1.22 -17.08 11.42
N GLU A 57 0.41 -17.24 12.48
CA GLU A 57 0.14 -16.16 13.44
C GLU A 57 1.38 -15.84 14.30
N LEU A 58 2.31 -16.78 14.44
CA LEU A 58 3.59 -16.56 15.11
C LEU A 58 4.40 -15.45 14.41
N TYR A 59 4.45 -15.46 13.08
CA TYR A 59 5.24 -14.49 12.30
C TYR A 59 4.61 -13.09 12.36
N VAL A 60 3.27 -13.02 12.32
CA VAL A 60 2.53 -11.76 12.54
C VAL A 60 2.77 -11.24 13.95
N ALA A 61 2.76 -12.11 14.96
CA ALA A 61 3.00 -11.73 16.35
C ALA A 61 4.44 -11.22 16.57
N TYR A 62 5.47 -11.88 16.02
CA TYR A 62 6.84 -11.37 16.05
C TYR A 62 6.97 -10.01 15.37
N PHE A 63 6.37 -9.84 14.18
CA PHE A 63 6.36 -8.57 13.48
C PHE A 63 5.75 -7.46 14.34
N ASN A 64 4.54 -7.69 14.88
CA ASN A 64 3.84 -6.74 15.73
C ASN A 64 4.61 -6.43 17.02
N HIS A 65 5.23 -7.44 17.65
CA HIS A 65 6.06 -7.25 18.84
C HIS A 65 7.21 -6.27 18.55
N PHE A 66 7.97 -6.50 17.48
CA PHE A 66 9.11 -5.66 17.17
C PHE A 66 8.70 -4.26 16.68
N ILE A 67 7.67 -4.14 15.83
CA ILE A 67 7.14 -2.84 15.41
C ILE A 67 6.75 -1.99 16.63
N ASN A 68 5.99 -2.56 17.59
CA ASN A 68 5.51 -1.78 18.73
C ASN A 68 6.61 -1.52 19.75
N LYS A 69 7.47 -2.50 20.03
CA LYS A 69 8.64 -2.30 20.90
C LYS A 69 9.58 -1.22 20.37
N GLY A 70 9.72 -1.12 19.04
CA GLY A 70 10.55 -0.13 18.37
C GLY A 70 9.88 1.22 18.17
N ARG A 71 8.56 1.34 18.33
CA ARG A 71 7.80 2.55 18.05
C ARG A 71 8.22 3.68 19.01
N GLN A 72 8.45 4.85 18.43
CA GLN A 72 8.71 6.09 19.14
C GLN A 72 7.74 7.14 18.60
N GLU A 73 7.13 7.89 19.51
CA GLU A 73 6.17 8.92 19.17
C GLU A 73 6.65 10.26 19.72
N PHE A 74 6.79 11.25 18.84
CA PHE A 74 7.30 12.57 19.17
C PHE A 74 6.27 13.64 18.82
N LEU A 75 6.11 14.64 19.69
CA LEU A 75 5.34 15.83 19.35
C LEU A 75 6.22 16.77 18.52
N THR A 76 5.75 17.10 17.33
CA THR A 76 6.45 18.01 16.40
C THR A 76 5.61 19.25 16.18
N MET A 77 6.26 20.41 16.26
CA MET A 77 5.67 21.70 15.89
C MET A 77 6.22 22.14 14.54
N SER A 78 5.36 22.34 13.56
CA SER A 78 5.72 22.70 12.19
C SER A 78 4.86 23.84 11.65
N ALA A 79 5.38 24.59 10.67
CA ALA A 79 4.58 25.57 9.94
C ALA A 79 3.58 24.89 9.00
N ASP A 80 4.00 23.75 8.44
CA ASP A 80 3.18 22.89 7.60
C ASP A 80 2.36 21.92 8.46
N ARG A 81 1.19 21.52 7.98
CA ARG A 81 0.34 20.58 8.71
C ARG A 81 0.96 19.18 8.62
N PRO A 82 1.36 18.54 9.74
CA PRO A 82 1.88 17.19 9.69
C PRO A 82 0.78 16.18 9.30
N PRO A 83 1.13 15.02 8.74
CA PRO A 83 0.18 13.96 8.46
C PRO A 83 -0.54 13.50 9.75
N GLY A 84 -1.84 13.25 9.66
CA GLY A 84 -2.66 12.78 10.80
C GLY A 84 -3.28 13.91 11.63
N ASP A 85 -3.59 13.59 12.89
CA ASP A 85 -4.21 14.53 13.83
C ASP A 85 -3.21 15.59 14.27
N SER A 86 -3.59 16.86 14.12
CA SER A 86 -2.74 18.01 14.39
C SER A 86 -3.54 19.13 15.03
N LEU A 87 -3.02 19.73 16.10
CA LEU A 87 -3.58 20.93 16.70
C LEU A 87 -3.04 22.17 15.97
N LYS A 88 -3.94 22.91 15.32
CA LYS A 88 -3.62 24.21 14.73
C LYS A 88 -3.53 25.28 15.81
N MET A 89 -2.44 26.03 15.83
CA MET A 89 -2.16 27.14 16.73
C MET A 89 -1.87 28.39 15.92
N THR A 90 -2.16 29.57 16.48
CA THR A 90 -1.82 30.87 15.89
C THR A 90 -1.02 31.69 16.89
N LYS A 91 -0.08 32.50 16.40
CA LYS A 91 0.64 33.44 17.26
C LYS A 91 -0.35 34.49 17.80
N ALA A 92 -0.26 34.79 19.10
CA ALA A 92 -1.24 35.66 19.77
C ALA A 92 -1.23 37.11 19.25
N ASP A 93 -0.04 37.62 18.87
CA ASP A 93 0.18 38.96 18.32
C ASP A 93 0.16 39.00 16.78
N ASP A 94 0.18 37.84 16.12
CA ASP A 94 0.02 37.73 14.67
C ASP A 94 -0.79 36.48 14.29
N PRO A 95 -2.14 36.62 14.19
CA PRO A 95 -3.02 35.52 13.82
C PRO A 95 -2.76 34.92 12.42
N LYS A 96 -1.95 35.56 11.58
CA LYS A 96 -1.55 35.02 10.27
C LYS A 96 -0.42 34.00 10.38
N THR A 97 0.37 34.06 11.45
CA THR A 97 1.40 33.06 11.73
C THR A 97 0.74 31.84 12.37
N VAL A 98 0.67 30.75 11.60
CA VAL A 98 0.07 29.47 12.00
C VAL A 98 1.19 28.46 12.29
N PHE A 99 1.00 27.66 13.34
CA PHE A 99 1.78 26.47 13.63
C PHE A 99 0.85 25.28 13.81
N TYR A 100 1.36 24.09 13.55
CA TYR A 100 0.67 22.83 13.81
C TYR A 100 1.49 22.03 14.80
N LEU A 101 0.85 21.57 15.87
CA LEU A 101 1.42 20.59 16.77
C LEU A 101 0.82 19.22 16.41
N GLY A 102 1.63 18.33 15.87
CA GLY A 102 1.22 16.97 15.50
C GLY A 102 2.09 15.92 16.14
N SER A 103 1.65 14.67 16.02
CA SER A 103 2.42 13.50 16.43
C SER A 103 3.18 12.93 15.23
N GLN A 104 4.48 12.70 15.39
CA GLN A 104 5.31 12.00 14.42
C GLN A 104 5.73 10.65 14.99
N VAL A 105 5.45 9.58 14.24
CA VAL A 105 5.88 8.23 14.58
C VAL A 105 7.20 7.93 13.89
N SER A 106 8.11 7.30 14.62
CA SER A 106 9.31 6.68 14.06
C SER A 106 9.56 5.33 14.71
N PHE A 107 10.49 4.55 14.16
CA PHE A 107 10.82 3.25 14.70
C PHE A 107 12.33 3.14 14.92
N ARG A 108 12.72 2.56 16.05
CA ARG A 108 14.10 2.16 16.30
C ARG A 108 14.52 1.16 15.23
N ARG A 109 15.62 1.47 14.53
CA ARG A 109 16.10 0.70 13.37
C ARG A 109 16.24 -0.79 13.68
N GLU A 110 16.84 -1.12 14.82
CA GLU A 110 17.11 -2.52 15.18
C GLU A 110 15.83 -3.34 15.28
N GLU A 111 14.81 -2.85 16.00
CA GLU A 111 13.53 -3.54 16.08
C GLU A 111 12.80 -3.55 14.73
N PHE A 112 12.83 -2.45 13.98
CA PHE A 112 12.21 -2.41 12.65
C PHE A 112 12.80 -3.47 11.71
N ASP A 113 14.13 -3.59 11.65
CA ASP A 113 14.82 -4.58 10.84
C ASP A 113 14.48 -6.01 11.29
N ARG A 114 14.40 -6.26 12.60
CA ARG A 114 13.94 -7.57 13.11
C ARG A 114 12.50 -7.87 12.71
N ALA A 115 11.60 -6.88 12.77
CA ALA A 115 10.23 -7.04 12.33
C ALA A 115 10.18 -7.49 10.87
N LEU A 116 10.94 -6.82 9.99
CA LEU A 116 11.03 -7.16 8.58
C LEU A 116 11.57 -8.58 8.35
N VAL A 117 12.57 -9.01 9.12
CA VAL A 117 13.09 -10.39 9.05
C VAL A 117 12.00 -11.42 9.33
N TYR A 118 11.18 -11.21 10.38
CA TYR A 118 10.12 -12.16 10.72
C TYR A 118 8.97 -12.14 9.72
N ILE A 119 8.53 -10.97 9.27
CA ILE A 119 7.45 -10.91 8.29
C ILE A 119 7.87 -11.46 6.93
N ASP A 120 9.14 -11.29 6.53
CA ASP A 120 9.68 -11.88 5.30
C ASP A 120 9.72 -13.42 5.38
N ARG A 121 10.09 -13.98 6.55
CA ARG A 121 9.99 -15.43 6.79
C ARG A 121 8.54 -15.92 6.72
N GLY A 122 7.61 -15.15 7.29
CA GLY A 122 6.18 -15.42 7.22
C GLY A 122 5.67 -15.45 5.78
N ILE A 123 5.96 -14.40 5.00
CA ILE A 123 5.58 -14.29 3.58
C ILE A 123 6.19 -15.44 2.75
N ALA A 124 7.44 -15.84 3.02
CA ALA A 124 8.07 -16.94 2.32
C ALA A 124 7.38 -18.30 2.57
N LYS A 125 6.91 -18.55 3.79
CA LYS A 125 6.26 -19.81 4.18
C LYS A 125 4.76 -19.85 3.90
N PHE A 126 4.10 -18.69 3.99
CA PHE A 126 2.65 -18.53 3.79
C PHE A 126 2.39 -17.47 2.72
N PRO A 127 2.77 -17.71 1.46
CA PRO A 127 2.81 -16.66 0.44
C PRO A 127 1.43 -16.11 0.04
N ASN A 128 0.35 -16.82 0.38
CA ASN A 128 -1.05 -16.40 0.20
C ASN A 128 -1.59 -15.53 1.36
N ARG A 129 -0.80 -15.26 2.40
CA ARG A 129 -1.20 -14.37 3.51
C ARG A 129 -1.00 -12.91 3.13
N LEU A 130 -2.10 -12.27 2.74
CA LEU A 130 -2.12 -10.89 2.28
C LEU A 130 -1.86 -9.90 3.42
N ASP A 131 -2.33 -10.21 4.63
CA ASP A 131 -2.12 -9.42 5.84
C ASP A 131 -0.64 -9.23 6.15
N MET A 132 0.20 -10.25 5.92
CA MET A 132 1.64 -10.13 6.14
C MET A 132 2.29 -9.15 5.16
N ARG A 133 1.91 -9.25 3.88
CA ARG A 133 2.40 -8.34 2.82
C ARG A 133 1.95 -6.92 3.07
N PHE A 134 0.67 -6.72 3.39
CA PHE A 134 0.10 -5.41 3.70
C PHE A 134 0.64 -4.83 5.00
N GLY A 135 0.89 -5.65 6.03
CA GLY A 135 1.56 -5.22 7.25
C GLY A 135 2.97 -4.71 6.97
N LYS A 136 3.74 -5.42 6.14
CA LYS A 136 5.06 -4.98 5.70
C LYS A 136 5.00 -3.68 4.89
N THR A 137 4.12 -3.60 3.88
CA THR A 137 3.92 -2.39 3.08
C THR A 137 3.56 -1.21 3.97
N TYR A 138 2.60 -1.38 4.89
CA TYR A 138 2.21 -0.34 5.83
C TYR A 138 3.40 0.15 6.66
N ALA A 139 4.18 -0.75 7.27
CA ALA A 139 5.34 -0.38 8.07
C ALA A 139 6.41 0.38 7.27
N LEU A 140 6.66 -0.01 6.02
CA LEU A 140 7.57 0.72 5.13
C LEU A 140 7.06 2.12 4.78
N GLY A 141 5.74 2.26 4.58
CA GLY A 141 5.09 3.55 4.36
C GLY A 141 5.18 4.48 5.56
N GLN A 142 5.11 3.95 6.80
CA GLN A 142 5.22 4.76 8.02
C GLN A 142 6.59 5.41 8.21
N ILE A 143 7.65 4.83 7.62
CA ILE A 143 9.00 5.41 7.64
C ILE A 143 9.38 6.07 6.32
N GLU A 144 8.41 6.23 5.42
CA GLU A 144 8.59 6.83 4.09
C GLU A 144 9.68 6.15 3.25
N ASP A 145 9.95 4.86 3.47
CA ASP A 145 10.82 4.07 2.60
C ASP A 145 10.06 3.69 1.33
N TYR A 146 9.73 4.71 0.53
CA TYR A 146 8.86 4.58 -0.62
C TYR A 146 9.44 3.69 -1.72
N ARG A 147 10.77 3.48 -1.72
CA ARG A 147 11.41 2.49 -2.60
C ARG A 147 10.99 1.07 -2.20
N ARG A 148 11.26 0.65 -0.95
CA ARG A 148 10.92 -0.70 -0.51
C ARG A 148 9.40 -0.91 -0.42
N PHE A 149 8.66 0.13 -0.07
CA PHE A 149 7.20 0.18 -0.09
C PHE A 149 6.65 -0.18 -1.48
N THR A 150 7.15 0.50 -2.51
CA THR A 150 6.76 0.25 -3.91
C THR A 150 7.14 -1.16 -4.34
N ASP A 151 8.35 -1.60 -4.01
CA ASP A 151 8.82 -2.95 -4.33
C ASP A 151 7.91 -4.03 -3.72
N GLU A 152 7.43 -3.84 -2.48
CA GLU A 152 6.52 -4.80 -1.83
C GLU A 152 5.12 -4.79 -2.45
N ILE A 153 4.61 -3.61 -2.83
CA ILE A 153 3.34 -3.49 -3.57
C ILE A 153 3.41 -4.24 -4.89
N VAL A 154 4.49 -4.03 -5.66
CA VAL A 154 4.71 -4.69 -6.96
C VAL A 154 4.79 -6.21 -6.77
N LYS A 155 5.58 -6.70 -5.81
CA LYS A 155 5.68 -8.13 -5.49
C LYS A 155 4.32 -8.74 -5.14
N THR A 156 3.51 -7.99 -4.38
CA THR A 156 2.17 -8.43 -3.98
C THR A 156 1.23 -8.53 -5.19
N LEU A 157 1.24 -7.53 -6.07
CA LEU A 157 0.46 -7.52 -7.31
C LEU A 157 0.87 -8.64 -8.27
N GLU A 158 2.18 -8.84 -8.46
CA GLU A 158 2.70 -9.92 -9.31
C GLU A 158 2.33 -11.31 -8.77
N TYR A 159 2.45 -11.51 -7.46
CA TYR A 159 2.04 -12.75 -6.82
C TYR A 159 0.52 -12.95 -6.89
N SER A 160 -0.27 -11.88 -6.97
CA SER A 160 -1.72 -11.98 -7.20
C SER A 160 -2.06 -12.68 -8.52
N GLY A 161 -1.22 -12.49 -9.55
CA GLY A 161 -1.32 -13.24 -10.80
C GLY A 161 -1.01 -14.74 -10.61
N VAL A 162 -0.05 -15.06 -9.74
CA VAL A 162 0.37 -16.45 -9.44
C VAL A 162 -0.72 -17.19 -8.67
N ASN A 163 -1.25 -16.61 -7.59
CA ASN A 163 -2.29 -17.24 -6.77
C ASN A 163 -3.72 -17.00 -7.30
N ARG A 164 -3.88 -16.30 -8.42
CA ARG A 164 -5.17 -15.95 -9.03
C ARG A 164 -6.10 -15.19 -8.07
N ASN A 165 -5.54 -14.28 -7.26
CA ASN A 165 -6.20 -13.57 -6.17
C ASN A 165 -6.76 -14.47 -5.04
N ALA A 166 -6.30 -15.72 -4.89
CA ALA A 166 -6.68 -16.60 -3.78
C ALA A 166 -5.96 -16.18 -2.48
N TRP A 167 -6.35 -15.02 -1.96
CA TRP A 167 -5.76 -14.39 -0.78
C TRP A 167 -6.41 -14.84 0.51
N LEU A 168 -5.58 -15.00 1.52
CA LEU A 168 -5.96 -15.26 2.90
C LEU A 168 -5.57 -14.06 3.76
N TRP A 169 -6.37 -13.80 4.79
CA TRP A 169 -6.10 -12.86 5.86
C TRP A 169 -5.69 -13.63 7.12
N MET A 170 -5.73 -12.95 8.27
CA MET A 170 -5.54 -13.56 9.59
C MET A 170 -6.37 -14.83 9.79
N GLU A 171 -5.77 -15.81 10.47
CA GLU A 171 -6.36 -17.14 10.72
C GLU A 171 -6.71 -17.90 9.43
N ASP A 172 -5.98 -17.62 8.34
CA ASP A 172 -6.18 -18.22 7.03
C ASP A 172 -7.60 -18.02 6.48
N LYS A 173 -8.27 -16.95 6.90
CA LYS A 173 -9.62 -16.59 6.43
C LYS A 173 -9.54 -16.07 5.00
N PRO A 174 -10.34 -16.58 4.05
CA PRO A 174 -10.37 -16.04 2.70
C PRO A 174 -10.72 -14.55 2.69
N VAL A 175 -10.01 -13.77 1.88
CA VAL A 175 -10.32 -12.35 1.66
C VAL A 175 -11.58 -12.26 0.81
N GLU A 176 -12.60 -11.54 1.31
CA GLU A 176 -13.82 -11.30 0.57
C GLU A 176 -13.58 -10.35 -0.61
N ASN A 177 -14.13 -10.67 -1.78
CA ASN A 177 -13.97 -9.89 -3.00
C ASN A 177 -12.50 -9.49 -3.28
N PRO A 178 -11.57 -10.46 -3.37
CA PRO A 178 -10.14 -10.22 -3.22
C PRO A 178 -9.57 -9.25 -4.27
N LYS A 179 -10.09 -9.29 -5.51
CA LYS A 179 -9.73 -8.32 -6.55
C LYS A 179 -10.10 -6.89 -6.13
N LYS A 180 -11.33 -6.67 -5.65
CA LYS A 180 -11.81 -5.35 -5.25
C LYS A 180 -11.00 -4.85 -4.06
N PHE A 181 -10.85 -5.70 -3.04
CA PHE A 181 -10.08 -5.39 -1.83
C PHE A 181 -8.64 -5.01 -2.17
N MET A 182 -7.96 -5.81 -3.00
CA MET A 182 -6.61 -5.50 -3.46
C MET A 182 -6.53 -4.16 -4.19
N LEU A 183 -7.39 -3.91 -5.17
CA LEU A 183 -7.34 -2.68 -5.96
C LEU A 183 -7.60 -1.45 -5.10
N SER A 184 -8.55 -1.51 -4.15
CA SER A 184 -8.76 -0.41 -3.21
C SER A 184 -7.54 -0.18 -2.31
N SER A 185 -6.94 -1.24 -1.75
CA SER A 185 -5.75 -1.08 -0.91
C SER A 185 -4.55 -0.52 -1.68
N ILE A 186 -4.37 -0.93 -2.95
CA ILE A 186 -3.33 -0.34 -3.80
C ILE A 186 -3.62 1.15 -4.06
N GLN A 187 -4.88 1.54 -4.24
CA GLN A 187 -5.21 2.94 -4.39
C GLN A 187 -4.89 3.74 -3.13
N ASP A 188 -5.17 3.21 -1.93
CA ASP A 188 -4.81 3.87 -0.67
C ASP A 188 -3.29 4.09 -0.57
N TYR A 189 -2.49 3.12 -1.01
CA TYR A 189 -1.03 3.25 -1.07
C TYR A 189 -0.54 4.23 -2.12
N VAL A 190 -1.22 4.32 -3.28
CA VAL A 190 -0.91 5.33 -4.30
C VAL A 190 -1.28 6.73 -3.81
N ALA A 191 -2.40 6.88 -3.10
CA ALA A 191 -2.79 8.15 -2.47
C ALA A 191 -1.72 8.61 -1.47
N GLN A 192 -1.18 7.70 -0.67
CA GLN A 192 -0.05 8.01 0.22
C GLN A 192 1.17 8.57 -0.54
N LEU A 193 1.50 8.03 -1.72
CA LEU A 193 2.60 8.57 -2.56
C LEU A 193 2.28 9.93 -3.17
N PHE A 194 1.01 10.23 -3.45
CA PHE A 194 0.59 11.55 -3.94
C PHE A 194 0.63 12.61 -2.84
N ASP A 195 0.27 12.23 -1.61
CA ASP A 195 0.21 13.14 -0.46
C ASP A 195 1.58 13.36 0.20
N ALA A 196 2.55 12.48 -0.06
CA ALA A 196 3.89 12.57 0.49
C ALA A 196 4.73 13.70 -0.13
N GLU A 197 5.61 14.30 0.66
CA GLU A 197 6.58 15.27 0.16
C GLU A 197 7.63 14.59 -0.73
N GLY A 198 7.69 14.97 -2.00
CA GLY A 198 8.69 14.47 -2.96
C GLY A 198 8.13 14.25 -4.37
N ASP A 199 9.02 13.82 -5.29
CA ASP A 199 8.62 13.37 -6.63
C ASP A 199 8.58 11.83 -6.66
N TYR A 200 7.41 11.29 -6.36
CA TYR A 200 7.14 9.85 -6.41
C TYR A 200 6.45 9.41 -7.70
N GLY A 201 6.47 10.25 -8.75
CA GLY A 201 5.84 9.93 -10.03
C GLY A 201 6.36 8.61 -10.63
N ALA A 202 7.65 8.31 -10.47
CA ALA A 202 8.22 7.04 -10.94
C ALA A 202 7.68 5.80 -10.19
N PHE A 203 7.42 5.92 -8.88
CA PHE A 203 6.86 4.83 -8.09
C PHE A 203 5.39 4.59 -8.43
N ILE A 204 4.61 5.67 -8.52
CA ILE A 204 3.20 5.62 -8.95
C ILE A 204 3.08 4.99 -10.33
N ARG A 205 3.97 5.36 -11.27
CA ARG A 205 4.03 4.74 -12.60
C ARG A 205 4.26 3.24 -12.51
N THR A 206 5.23 2.80 -11.72
CA THR A 206 5.60 1.39 -11.58
C THR A 206 4.43 0.57 -11.05
N ILE A 207 3.71 1.11 -10.04
CA ILE A 207 2.50 0.48 -9.49
C ILE A 207 1.40 0.42 -10.55
N ALA A 208 1.08 1.54 -11.20
CA ALA A 208 0.03 1.62 -12.21
C ALA A 208 0.29 0.67 -13.39
N GLU A 209 1.51 0.63 -13.92
CA GLU A 209 1.91 -0.30 -14.98
C GLU A 209 1.74 -1.75 -14.54
N THR A 210 2.10 -2.08 -13.29
CA THR A 210 1.95 -3.43 -12.74
C THR A 210 0.48 -3.82 -12.61
N VAL A 211 -0.38 -2.92 -12.13
CA VAL A 211 -1.84 -3.16 -12.09
C VAL A 211 -2.39 -3.39 -13.49
N LEU A 212 -1.99 -2.55 -14.47
CA LEU A 212 -2.49 -2.62 -15.84
C LEU A 212 -2.06 -3.87 -16.61
N LYS A 213 -0.99 -4.57 -16.18
CA LYS A 213 -0.65 -5.91 -16.71
C LYS A 213 -1.78 -6.92 -16.48
N PHE A 214 -2.47 -6.82 -15.35
CA PHE A 214 -3.53 -7.76 -14.94
C PHE A 214 -4.95 -7.20 -15.16
N TYR A 215 -5.09 -5.88 -15.08
CA TYR A 215 -6.35 -5.16 -15.18
C TYR A 215 -6.23 -4.02 -16.19
N PRO A 216 -6.12 -4.33 -17.50
CA PRO A 216 -5.77 -3.35 -18.53
C PRO A 216 -6.79 -2.21 -18.68
N ASP A 217 -8.02 -2.41 -18.21
CA ASP A 217 -9.12 -1.45 -18.32
C ASP A 217 -9.47 -0.80 -16.98
N SER A 218 -8.55 -0.82 -16.01
CA SER A 218 -8.67 -0.05 -14.77
C SER A 218 -8.54 1.45 -15.09
N VAL A 219 -9.68 2.15 -15.14
CA VAL A 219 -9.76 3.61 -15.40
C VAL A 219 -8.88 4.40 -14.43
N GLU A 220 -8.96 4.05 -13.15
CA GLU A 220 -8.15 4.65 -12.09
C GLU A 220 -6.65 4.49 -12.33
N ASN A 221 -6.17 3.29 -12.68
CA ASN A 221 -4.74 3.08 -12.90
C ASN A 221 -4.25 3.63 -14.25
N LEU A 222 -5.13 3.72 -15.25
CA LEU A 222 -4.85 4.50 -16.47
C LEU A 222 -4.70 5.99 -16.15
N SER A 223 -5.55 6.52 -15.26
CA SER A 223 -5.43 7.89 -14.76
C SER A 223 -4.13 8.09 -13.97
N ASN A 224 -3.83 7.22 -13.00
CA ASN A 224 -2.59 7.24 -12.21
C ASN A 224 -1.34 7.19 -13.12
N LEU A 225 -1.35 6.33 -14.15
CA LEU A 225 -0.27 6.28 -15.14
C LEU A 225 -0.12 7.61 -15.87
N GLY A 226 -1.21 8.21 -16.34
CA GLY A 226 -1.20 9.54 -16.96
C GLY A 226 -0.64 10.63 -16.03
N VAL A 227 -1.15 10.71 -14.81
CA VAL A 227 -0.70 11.67 -13.79
C VAL A 227 0.78 11.47 -13.45
N SER A 228 1.26 10.23 -13.38
CA SER A 228 2.68 9.93 -13.13
C SER A 228 3.62 10.54 -14.19
N TYR A 229 3.17 10.64 -15.44
CA TYR A 229 3.90 11.31 -16.51
C TYR A 229 3.74 12.84 -16.41
N MET A 230 2.56 13.33 -16.02
CA MET A 230 2.31 14.76 -15.78
C MET A 230 3.20 15.34 -14.67
N ILE A 231 3.42 14.61 -13.56
CA ILE A 231 4.33 15.01 -12.48
C ILE A 231 5.74 15.27 -13.03
N GLN A 232 6.18 14.44 -13.98
CA GLN A 232 7.47 14.56 -14.66
C GLN A 232 7.45 15.53 -15.86
N ASN A 233 6.37 16.31 -16.02
CA ASN A 233 6.11 17.22 -17.15
C ASN A 233 6.14 16.54 -18.54
N ASP A 234 5.93 15.23 -18.60
CA ASP A 234 5.89 14.47 -19.85
C ASP A 234 4.44 14.31 -20.36
N PHE A 235 3.90 15.40 -20.88
CA PHE A 235 2.51 15.44 -21.35
C PHE A 235 2.26 14.59 -22.61
N ASP A 236 3.30 14.28 -23.38
CA ASP A 236 3.16 13.44 -24.57
C ASP A 236 2.96 11.97 -24.17
N ARG A 237 3.65 11.46 -23.14
CA ARG A 237 3.40 10.12 -22.58
C ARG A 237 2.19 10.05 -21.66
N ALA A 238 1.78 11.17 -21.04
CA ALA A 238 0.58 11.23 -20.21
C ALA A 238 -0.73 11.03 -21.00
N LEU A 239 -0.84 11.59 -22.21
CA LEU A 239 -2.09 11.59 -22.98
C LEU A 239 -2.61 10.20 -23.38
N PRO A 240 -1.80 9.27 -23.93
CA PRO A 240 -2.30 7.97 -24.37
C PRO A 240 -3.08 7.16 -23.31
N PRO A 241 -2.58 6.95 -22.08
CA PRO A 241 -3.35 6.23 -21.05
C PRO A 241 -4.60 7.01 -20.62
N LEU A 242 -4.55 8.35 -20.54
CA LEU A 242 -5.72 9.17 -20.21
C LEU A 242 -6.82 9.08 -21.29
N LEU A 243 -6.45 9.11 -22.57
CA LEU A 243 -7.40 8.91 -23.68
C LEU A 243 -7.98 7.49 -23.70
N LYS A 244 -7.23 6.48 -23.22
CA LYS A 244 -7.78 5.14 -23.01
C LYS A 244 -8.80 5.17 -21.85
N ALA A 245 -8.48 5.84 -20.75
CA ALA A 245 -9.40 6.00 -19.61
C ALA A 245 -10.70 6.71 -20.01
N GLU A 246 -10.62 7.78 -20.82
CA GLU A 246 -11.77 8.52 -21.34
C GLU A 246 -12.70 7.62 -22.15
N LYS A 247 -12.17 6.77 -23.02
CA LYS A 247 -12.99 5.82 -23.80
C LYS A 247 -13.78 4.85 -22.93
N LEU A 248 -13.22 4.49 -21.76
CA LEU A 248 -13.85 3.58 -20.80
C LEU A 248 -14.83 4.30 -19.88
N ALA A 249 -14.54 5.56 -19.53
CA ALA A 249 -15.34 6.40 -18.65
C ALA A 249 -15.43 7.83 -19.20
N PRO A 250 -16.28 8.08 -20.21
CA PRO A 250 -16.30 9.34 -20.97
C PRO A 250 -16.82 10.55 -20.17
N THR A 251 -17.42 10.32 -19.01
CA THR A 251 -17.93 11.37 -18.12
C THR A 251 -17.12 11.49 -16.83
N ASP A 252 -15.99 10.79 -16.71
CA ASP A 252 -15.13 10.89 -15.54
C ASP A 252 -14.43 12.26 -15.53
N TYR A 253 -14.80 13.09 -14.56
CA TYR A 253 -14.33 14.47 -14.48
C TYR A 253 -12.82 14.56 -14.20
N ILE A 254 -12.24 13.58 -13.49
CA ILE A 254 -10.81 13.56 -13.16
C ILE A 254 -10.03 13.28 -14.44
N VAL A 255 -10.45 12.28 -15.21
CA VAL A 255 -9.83 11.93 -16.49
C VAL A 255 -9.90 13.11 -17.47
N LEU A 256 -11.08 13.72 -17.63
CA LEU A 256 -11.27 14.86 -18.52
C LEU A 256 -10.42 16.08 -18.10
N ALA A 257 -10.33 16.37 -16.80
CA ALA A 257 -9.50 17.45 -16.28
C ALA A 257 -8.01 17.20 -16.55
N ASN A 258 -7.52 15.97 -16.36
CA ASN A 258 -6.13 15.59 -16.65
C ASN A 258 -5.79 15.70 -18.14
N ILE A 259 -6.72 15.31 -19.04
CA ILE A 259 -6.56 15.47 -20.49
C ILE A 259 -6.49 16.96 -20.86
N ALA A 260 -7.42 17.77 -20.34
CA ALA A 260 -7.44 19.20 -20.59
C ALA A 260 -6.14 19.88 -20.12
N PHE A 261 -5.65 19.51 -18.94
CA PHE A 261 -4.37 20.00 -18.42
C PHE A 261 -3.20 19.62 -19.32
N CYS A 262 -3.14 18.38 -19.80
CA CYS A 262 -2.11 17.94 -20.74
C CYS A 262 -2.12 18.78 -22.03
N TYR A 263 -3.30 19.02 -22.63
CA TYR A 263 -3.40 19.87 -23.82
C TYR A 263 -3.01 21.31 -23.55
N PHE A 264 -3.44 21.89 -22.42
CA PHE A 264 -3.06 23.24 -22.01
C PHE A 264 -1.53 23.39 -21.90
N LYS A 265 -0.85 22.46 -21.21
CA LYS A 265 0.61 22.49 -21.07
C LYS A 265 1.35 22.26 -22.39
N ARG A 266 0.85 21.38 -23.26
CA ARG A 266 1.39 21.21 -24.62
C ARG A 266 1.22 22.46 -25.48
N GLY A 267 0.11 23.19 -25.33
CA GLY A 267 -0.15 24.46 -26.00
C GLY A 267 0.82 25.57 -25.57
N ILE A 268 1.18 25.62 -24.28
CA ILE A 268 2.21 26.53 -23.76
C ILE A 268 3.59 26.19 -24.34
N ASN A 269 3.95 24.91 -24.40
CA ASN A 269 5.25 24.45 -24.92
C ASN A 269 5.39 24.57 -26.46
N ARG A 270 4.33 24.97 -27.19
CA ARG A 270 4.33 25.14 -28.66
C ARG A 270 4.36 26.60 -29.13
N THR A 271 4.77 27.55 -28.30
CA THR A 271 5.01 28.96 -28.69
C THR A 271 6.46 29.17 -29.20
N PRO A 272 6.75 30.15 -30.10
CA PRO A 272 6.95 29.90 -31.52
C PRO A 272 8.39 30.12 -32.00
N SER A 273 9.32 29.22 -31.68
CA SER A 273 10.63 29.15 -32.38
C SER A 273 10.67 28.06 -33.47
N SER A 274 9.71 27.12 -33.45
CA SER A 274 9.60 26.04 -34.43
C SER A 274 8.64 26.35 -35.59
N ILE A 275 7.77 27.36 -35.47
CA ILE A 275 6.84 27.77 -36.53
C ILE A 275 7.53 28.67 -37.58
N THR A 276 8.53 29.44 -37.18
CA THR A 276 9.23 30.41 -38.05
C THR A 276 10.16 29.78 -39.10
N LYS A 277 10.46 28.48 -39.02
CA LYS A 277 11.24 27.76 -40.06
C LYS A 277 10.40 27.12 -41.17
N ARG A 278 9.06 27.07 -41.03
CA ARG A 278 8.18 26.50 -42.06
C ARG A 278 7.58 27.52 -43.02
N SER A 279 7.56 28.81 -42.70
CA SER A 279 7.00 29.84 -43.60
C SER A 279 8.02 30.46 -44.57
N SER A 280 9.32 30.17 -44.44
CA SER A 280 10.35 30.67 -45.36
C SER A 280 10.60 29.77 -46.57
N ASN A 281 9.92 28.61 -46.66
CA ASN A 281 10.19 27.61 -47.72
C ASN A 281 9.02 27.35 -48.68
N THR A 282 7.92 28.11 -48.61
CA THR A 282 6.90 28.10 -49.67
C THR A 282 7.14 29.28 -50.59
N GLY A 283 8.06 29.05 -51.54
CA GLY A 283 8.40 29.95 -52.61
C GLY A 283 7.18 30.38 -53.43
N THR A 284 7.29 31.63 -53.86
CA THR A 284 6.56 32.32 -54.92
C THR A 284 6.00 31.44 -56.03
N THR A 285 4.68 31.46 -56.20
CA THR A 285 4.03 31.29 -57.51
C THR A 285 3.00 32.39 -57.72
N THR A 286 3.37 33.39 -58.52
CA THR A 286 2.49 34.46 -59.00
C THR A 286 1.60 33.92 -60.12
N PRO A 287 0.26 34.13 -60.12
CA PRO A 287 -0.58 33.73 -61.25
C PRO A 287 -0.55 34.81 -62.34
N GLY A 288 -0.18 34.41 -63.56
CA GLY A 288 -0.20 35.26 -64.76
C GLY A 288 -1.61 35.71 -65.14
N ARG A 289 -1.79 37.03 -65.33
CA ARG A 289 -2.98 37.66 -65.89
C ARG A 289 -3.17 37.23 -67.35
N ARG A 290 -4.30 36.57 -67.67
CA ARG A 290 -4.86 36.55 -69.03
C ARG A 290 -5.42 37.95 -69.35
N ARG A 291 -4.86 38.61 -70.36
CA ARG A 291 -5.55 39.66 -71.13
C ARG A 291 -5.92 39.07 -72.49
N GLY A 292 -7.21 39.08 -72.81
CA GLY A 292 -7.68 38.94 -74.18
C GLY A 292 -7.95 40.31 -74.79
N ARG A 293 -7.69 40.44 -76.10
CA ARG A 293 -8.59 41.02 -77.11
C ARG A 293 -7.88 41.05 -78.47
N ASN A 294 -8.64 40.61 -79.48
CA ASN A 294 -8.62 40.84 -80.93
C ASN A 294 -7.30 40.67 -81.69
#